data_AF-A0A7L5Z266-F1
#
_entry.id   AF-A0A7L5Z266-F1
#
_cell.length_a   1.000
_cell.length_b   1.000
_cell.length_c   1.000
_cell.angle_alpha   90.00
_cell.angle_beta   90.00
_cell.angle_gamma   90.00
#
_symmetry.space_group_name_H-M   'P 1'
#
loop_
_entity.id
_entity.type
_entity.pdbx_description
1 polymer ?
#
loop_
_entity_poly.entity_id
_entity_poly.type
_entity_poly.pdbx_seq_one_letter_code
_entity_poly.pdbx_strand_id
1 'polypeptide(L)'
;MRRTDVEVSVCESGSDIGGGVRRTGWLAVTGLLLAVLAVPVFGPVLGLPTAAAEESRRVIARVHTDAVAVFVDDTGSEPRLTLGSKADVDGVPGKRFEADHVLFHVEDNLRRQIPANPSYAFLGESGDWIWLAPMTWQPDVLWPGFNTESIPAGVLDGNQVALTLESVSGPGNFHLYSIDVEGEPEHLLQVGDQRGCWRTTSMCMPTGLFPSPVGTCCGYEPMRPSPVRR
;
A
#
# COMPACT_ATOMS: atom_id res chain seq x y z
N MET A 1 -1.76 18.51 -9.98
CA MET A 1 -1.23 17.20 -9.58
C MET A 1 -2.35 16.18 -9.68
N ARG A 2 -2.14 15.08 -10.41
CA ARG A 2 -3.05 13.93 -10.39
C ARG A 2 -2.59 13.02 -9.25
N ARG A 3 -3.52 12.58 -8.40
CA ARG A 3 -3.24 11.85 -7.16
C ARG A 3 -3.46 10.37 -7.37
N THR A 4 -2.50 9.56 -6.93
CA THR A 4 -2.60 8.11 -6.89
C THR A 4 -2.34 7.67 -5.46
N ASP A 5 -3.36 7.15 -4.79
CA ASP A 5 -3.29 6.56 -3.46
C ASP A 5 -3.06 5.05 -3.63
N VAL A 6 -2.05 4.49 -2.95
CA VAL A 6 -1.63 3.09 -3.03
C VAL A 6 -1.84 2.45 -1.66
N GLU A 7 -2.62 1.37 -1.58
CA GLU A 7 -2.85 0.61 -0.35
C GLU A 7 -2.15 -0.75 -0.43
N VAL A 8 -1.18 -0.93 0.46
CA VAL A 8 -0.42 -2.17 0.62
C VAL A 8 -0.84 -2.79 1.96
N SER A 9 -1.01 -4.10 2.02
CA SER A 9 -1.19 -4.86 3.26
C SER A 9 -0.04 -5.84 3.46
N VAL A 10 0.15 -6.27 4.71
CA VAL A 10 1.16 -7.24 5.12
C VAL A 10 0.44 -8.53 5.50
N CYS A 11 0.82 -9.65 4.90
CA CYS A 11 0.35 -10.96 5.34
C CYS A 11 1.44 -11.64 6.17
N GLU A 12 1.09 -12.03 7.40
CA GLU A 12 1.91 -12.92 8.20
C GLU A 12 1.71 -14.36 7.72
N SER A 13 2.80 -15.10 7.51
CA SER A 13 2.72 -16.54 7.23
C SER A 13 2.49 -17.28 8.55
N GLY A 14 1.26 -17.24 9.05
CA GLY A 14 0.83 -17.91 10.28
C GLY A 14 -0.54 -18.54 10.10
N SER A 15 -0.66 -19.83 10.42
CA SER A 15 -1.82 -20.67 10.14
C SER A 15 -3.05 -20.25 10.96
N ASP A 16 -4.06 -19.67 10.31
CA ASP A 16 -5.30 -19.31 11.00
C ASP A 16 -6.27 -20.50 11.07
N ILE A 17 -6.20 -21.17 12.22
CA ILE A 17 -7.14 -22.15 12.74
C ILE A 17 -8.47 -21.46 13.08
N GLY A 18 -9.43 -21.62 12.17
CA GLY A 18 -10.87 -21.79 12.44
C GLY A 18 -11.53 -20.98 13.56
N GLY A 19 -12.45 -20.10 13.18
CA GLY A 19 -13.34 -19.47 14.16
C GLY A 19 -14.43 -18.60 13.58
N GLY A 20 -15.30 -19.17 12.73
CA GLY A 20 -16.51 -18.48 12.29
C GLY A 20 -17.41 -18.10 13.46
N VAL A 21 -17.65 -16.79 13.65
CA VAL A 21 -18.71 -16.30 14.54
C VAL A 21 -19.75 -15.59 13.68
N ARG A 22 -20.83 -16.31 13.39
CA ARG A 22 -22.09 -15.76 12.90
C ARG A 22 -22.77 -15.03 14.07
N ARG A 23 -23.10 -13.74 13.91
CA ARG A 23 -24.04 -13.05 14.81
C ARG A 23 -25.34 -12.74 14.07
N THR A 24 -26.28 -13.66 14.23
CA THR A 24 -27.72 -13.45 14.04
C THR A 24 -28.28 -12.73 15.28
N GLY A 25 -29.12 -11.72 15.06
CA GLY A 25 -29.86 -11.06 16.15
C GLY A 25 -30.91 -10.09 15.62
N TRP A 26 -32.06 -10.62 15.22
CA TRP A 26 -33.29 -9.85 15.05
C TRP A 26 -34.00 -9.80 16.40
N LEU A 27 -34.31 -8.61 16.90
CA LEU A 27 -35.35 -8.41 17.90
C LEU A 27 -36.14 -7.14 17.56
N ALA A 28 -37.39 -7.36 17.16
CA ALA A 28 -38.44 -6.35 17.15
C ALA A 28 -39.05 -6.30 18.55
N VAL A 29 -39.22 -5.09 19.11
CA VAL A 29 -40.19 -4.83 20.19
C VAL A 29 -40.87 -3.50 19.90
N THR A 30 -42.15 -3.59 19.55
CA THR A 30 -43.13 -2.51 19.56
C THR A 30 -43.50 -2.12 20.99
N GLY A 31 -43.56 -0.82 21.28
CA GLY A 31 -44.07 -0.30 22.55
C GLY A 31 -44.30 1.20 22.48
N LEU A 32 -45.51 1.59 22.05
CA LEU A 32 -46.03 2.95 22.08
C LEU A 32 -46.55 3.27 23.49
N LEU A 33 -46.08 4.34 24.14
CA LEU A 33 -46.81 5.02 25.22
C LEU A 33 -46.36 6.49 25.29
N LEU A 34 -47.35 7.38 25.14
CA LEU A 34 -47.24 8.84 25.18
C LEU A 34 -46.95 9.36 26.59
N ALA A 35 -46.01 10.31 26.70
CA ALA A 35 -46.00 11.32 27.75
C ALA A 35 -45.54 12.66 27.18
N VAL A 36 -46.46 13.63 27.16
CA VAL A 36 -46.27 15.01 26.71
C VAL A 36 -45.60 15.81 27.83
N LEU A 37 -44.41 16.36 27.59
CA LEU A 37 -43.84 17.46 28.39
C LEU A 37 -42.98 18.37 27.49
N ALA A 38 -43.39 19.64 27.41
CA ALA A 38 -42.68 20.86 26.99
C ALA A 38 -41.57 20.73 25.93
N VAL A 39 -41.86 21.25 24.72
CA VAL A 39 -40.88 21.46 23.64
C VAL A 39 -40.11 22.77 23.90
N PRO A 40 -38.82 22.75 24.27
CA PRO A 40 -37.94 23.82 23.85
C PRO A 40 -37.72 23.65 22.34
N VAL A 41 -38.05 24.68 21.56
CA VAL A 41 -37.74 24.73 20.13
C VAL A 41 -36.22 24.84 19.98
N PHE A 42 -35.50 23.73 20.12
CA PHE A 42 -34.18 23.57 19.55
C PHE A 42 -34.39 23.46 18.05
N GLY A 43 -34.26 24.58 17.34
CA GLY A 43 -34.14 24.54 15.90
C GLY A 43 -32.97 23.62 15.52
N PRO A 44 -33.03 22.92 14.38
CA PRO A 44 -31.89 22.16 13.92
C PRO A 44 -30.77 23.17 13.68
N VAL A 45 -29.75 23.16 14.54
CA VAL A 45 -28.42 23.57 14.07
C VAL A 45 -28.13 22.53 13.00
N LEU A 46 -28.29 22.94 11.74
CA LEU A 46 -27.70 22.24 10.62
C LEU A 46 -26.24 22.08 11.00
N GLY A 47 -25.87 20.87 11.41
CA GLY A 47 -24.47 20.48 11.45
C GLY A 47 -23.98 20.71 10.05
N LEU A 48 -23.31 21.83 9.82
CA LEU A 48 -22.42 21.97 8.69
C LEU A 48 -21.57 20.71 8.73
N PRO A 49 -21.39 19.98 7.62
CA PRO A 49 -20.39 18.93 7.61
C PRO A 49 -19.11 19.62 8.08
N THR A 50 -18.60 19.23 9.25
CA THR A 50 -17.20 19.45 9.57
C THR A 50 -16.50 18.81 8.38
N ALA A 51 -16.01 19.64 7.46
CA ALA A 51 -15.02 19.19 6.51
C ALA A 51 -13.97 18.55 7.40
N ALA A 52 -13.84 17.23 7.32
CA ALA A 52 -12.72 16.54 7.93
C ALA A 52 -11.50 17.36 7.50
N ALA A 53 -10.77 17.90 8.48
CA ALA A 53 -9.56 18.65 8.18
C ALA A 53 -8.74 17.75 7.25
N GLU A 54 -8.48 18.21 6.02
CA GLU A 54 -7.48 17.54 5.19
C GLU A 54 -6.18 17.69 5.97
N GLU A 55 -5.77 16.63 6.66
CA GLU A 55 -4.45 16.59 7.26
C GLU A 55 -3.44 16.84 6.15
N SER A 56 -2.65 17.90 6.30
CA SER A 56 -1.67 18.29 5.29
C SER A 56 -0.59 17.22 5.21
N ARG A 57 -0.66 16.37 4.18
CA ARG A 57 0.35 15.34 3.93
C ARG A 57 1.68 15.98 3.57
N ARG A 58 2.78 15.44 4.09
CA ARG A 58 4.14 15.81 3.74
C ARG A 58 4.47 15.32 2.34
N VAL A 59 4.84 16.24 1.45
CA VAL A 59 5.37 15.88 0.14
C VAL A 59 6.82 15.40 0.28
N ILE A 60 7.10 14.20 -0.20
CA ILE A 60 8.43 13.58 -0.31
C ILE A 60 8.84 13.63 -1.78
N ALA A 61 9.94 14.32 -2.06
CA ALA A 61 10.49 14.52 -3.40
C ALA A 61 12.01 14.68 -3.29
N ARG A 62 12.74 14.29 -4.34
CA ARG A 62 14.19 14.57 -4.48
C ARG A 62 15.08 14.02 -3.36
N VAL A 63 14.64 12.93 -2.73
CA VAL A 63 15.33 12.27 -1.63
C VAL A 63 15.21 10.76 -1.76
N HIS A 64 16.06 10.04 -1.03
CA HIS A 64 15.84 8.63 -0.76
C HIS A 64 14.63 8.46 0.18
N THR A 65 13.80 7.47 -0.12
CA THR A 65 12.68 7.08 0.72
C THR A 65 12.44 5.59 0.65
N ASP A 66 12.20 4.97 1.80
CA ASP A 66 11.52 3.70 1.87
C ASP A 66 10.03 4.00 1.79
N ALA A 67 9.48 3.94 0.57
CA ALA A 67 8.08 4.27 0.33
C ALA A 67 7.15 3.33 1.11
N VAL A 68 7.55 2.07 1.23
CA VAL A 68 6.91 1.07 2.10
C VAL A 68 7.95 0.52 3.07
N ALA A 69 7.79 0.84 4.34
CA ALA A 69 8.58 0.31 5.44
C ALA A 69 7.69 -0.50 6.39
N VAL A 70 8.17 -1.66 6.81
CA VAL A 70 7.47 -2.55 7.73
C VAL A 70 8.02 -2.38 9.14
N PHE A 71 7.12 -2.25 10.10
CA PHE A 71 7.43 -2.09 11.52
C PHE A 71 6.72 -3.15 12.35
N VAL A 72 7.26 -3.43 13.53
CA VAL A 72 6.57 -4.19 14.57
C VAL A 72 5.99 -3.20 15.58
N ASP A 73 4.70 -3.28 15.83
CA ASP A 73 4.03 -2.65 16.97
C ASP A 73 3.83 -3.70 18.06
N ASP A 74 4.55 -3.55 19.17
CA ASP A 74 4.52 -4.42 20.33
C ASP A 74 3.77 -3.82 21.53
N THR A 75 3.07 -2.70 21.32
CA THR A 75 2.37 -1.98 22.39
C THR A 75 1.08 -2.66 22.86
N GLY A 76 0.54 -3.58 22.04
CA GLY A 76 -0.66 -4.35 22.31
C GLY A 76 -0.41 -5.66 23.08
N SER A 77 -1.49 -6.43 23.30
CA SER A 77 -1.40 -7.77 23.91
C SER A 77 -0.68 -8.79 23.02
N GLU A 78 -0.63 -8.52 21.71
CA GLU A 78 0.05 -9.33 20.70
C GLU A 78 0.79 -8.37 19.75
N PRO A 79 2.02 -8.70 19.33
CA PRO A 79 2.74 -7.90 18.36
C PRO A 79 2.03 -7.92 17.01
N ARG A 80 2.08 -6.79 16.29
CA ARG A 80 1.47 -6.64 14.97
C ARG A 80 2.43 -6.02 13.99
N LEU A 81 2.37 -6.45 12.74
CA LEU A 81 3.04 -5.75 11.66
C LEU A 81 2.25 -4.51 11.25
N THR A 82 2.95 -3.40 11.09
CA THR A 82 2.40 -2.13 10.63
C THR A 82 3.20 -1.61 9.46
N LEU A 83 2.57 -0.80 8.61
CA LEU A 83 3.19 -0.15 7.47
C LEU A 83 3.33 1.34 7.72
N GLY A 84 4.43 1.89 7.23
CA GLY A 84 4.65 3.33 7.13
C GLY A 84 5.67 3.61 6.04
N SER A 85 6.30 4.78 6.12
CA SER A 85 7.38 5.16 5.22
C SER A 85 8.56 5.68 6.01
N LYS A 86 9.75 5.65 5.40
CA LYS A 86 10.93 6.37 5.90
C LYS A 86 11.45 7.28 4.80
N ALA A 87 11.93 8.47 5.13
CA ALA A 87 12.52 9.38 4.15
C ALA A 87 13.67 10.19 4.74
N ASP A 88 14.65 10.50 3.88
CA ASP A 88 15.81 11.31 4.24
C ASP A 88 15.46 12.79 4.12
N VAL A 89 14.84 13.36 5.16
CA VAL A 89 14.32 14.74 5.14
C VAL A 89 14.70 15.50 6.41
N ASP A 90 14.72 16.83 6.31
CA ASP A 90 15.02 17.72 7.44
C ASP A 90 16.39 17.43 8.11
N GLY A 91 17.34 16.88 7.34
CA GLY A 91 18.66 16.47 7.83
C GLY A 91 18.67 15.16 8.63
N VAL A 92 17.55 14.44 8.67
CA VAL A 92 17.41 13.16 9.39
C VAL A 92 17.26 12.03 8.37
N PRO A 93 18.24 11.12 8.27
CA PRO A 93 18.10 9.90 7.48
C PRO A 93 17.00 8.99 8.04
N GLY A 94 16.21 8.39 7.16
CA GLY A 94 15.22 7.36 7.52
C GLY A 94 14.12 7.83 8.47
N LYS A 95 13.75 9.12 8.45
CA LYS A 95 12.69 9.66 9.31
C LYS A 95 11.37 8.95 9.01
N ARG A 96 10.77 8.34 10.04
CA ARG A 96 9.49 7.61 9.94
C ARG A 96 8.31 8.55 9.72
N PHE A 97 7.38 8.11 8.88
CA PHE A 97 6.07 8.70 8.67
C PHE A 97 4.99 7.60 8.68
N GLU A 98 3.80 7.95 9.15
CA GLU A 98 2.62 7.12 8.94
C GLU A 98 2.20 7.18 7.46
N ALA A 99 1.65 6.08 6.94
CA ALA A 99 1.41 5.90 5.51
C ALA A 99 0.46 6.97 4.92
N ASP A 100 -0.52 7.43 5.69
CA ASP A 100 -1.50 8.44 5.28
C ASP A 100 -1.04 9.89 5.45
N HIS A 101 0.17 10.11 5.98
CA HIS A 101 0.79 11.43 6.20
C HIS A 101 1.77 11.85 5.13
N VAL A 102 2.01 11.04 4.10
CA VAL A 102 2.98 11.34 3.04
C VAL A 102 2.37 11.32 1.64
N LEU A 103 2.98 12.10 0.74
CA LEU A 103 2.74 12.06 -0.69
C LEU A 103 4.08 11.98 -1.41
N PHE A 104 4.25 10.95 -2.25
CA PHE A 104 5.43 10.82 -3.08
C PHE A 104 5.26 11.61 -4.38
N HIS A 105 6.20 12.50 -4.67
CA HIS A 105 6.17 13.32 -5.87
C HIS A 105 7.31 12.92 -6.81
N VAL A 106 6.94 12.20 -7.87
CA VAL A 106 7.82 11.89 -9.00
C VAL A 106 7.75 13.06 -9.97
N GLU A 107 8.84 13.82 -10.06
CA GLU A 107 8.88 15.06 -10.83
C GLU A 107 8.99 14.82 -12.35
N ASP A 108 8.67 15.85 -13.15
CA ASP A 108 8.65 15.74 -14.61
C ASP A 108 10.03 15.48 -15.24
N ASN A 109 11.13 15.78 -14.53
CA ASN A 109 12.48 15.41 -14.97
C ASN A 109 12.72 13.88 -14.98
N LEU A 110 11.87 13.11 -14.30
CA LEU A 110 11.83 11.65 -14.32
C LEU A 110 10.87 11.10 -15.39
N ARG A 111 10.28 11.94 -16.24
CA ARG A 111 9.53 11.45 -17.40
C ARG A 111 10.45 10.75 -18.38
N ARG A 112 10.02 9.59 -18.85
CA ARG A 112 10.73 8.78 -19.86
C ARG A 112 9.72 8.31 -20.91
N GLN A 113 10.22 8.07 -22.11
CA GLN A 113 9.44 7.38 -23.14
C GLN A 113 9.59 5.88 -22.97
N ILE A 114 8.52 5.14 -23.17
CA ILE A 114 8.57 3.67 -23.24
C ILE A 114 9.48 3.30 -24.41
N PRO A 115 10.53 2.46 -24.20
CA PRO A 115 11.45 2.08 -25.26
C PRO A 115 10.75 1.21 -26.31
N ALA A 116 11.29 1.21 -27.53
CA ALA A 116 10.88 0.31 -28.61
C ALA A 116 11.40 -1.14 -28.40
N ASN A 117 11.28 -1.65 -27.16
CA ASN A 117 11.56 -3.02 -26.79
C ASN A 117 10.23 -3.69 -26.37
N PRO A 118 9.80 -4.77 -27.04
CA PRO A 118 8.57 -5.49 -26.70
C PRO A 118 8.46 -5.93 -25.24
N SER A 119 9.57 -6.17 -24.54
CA SER A 119 9.56 -6.53 -23.12
C SER A 119 8.98 -5.45 -22.22
N TYR A 120 8.94 -4.19 -22.69
CA TYR A 120 8.36 -3.04 -21.97
C TYR A 120 6.92 -2.71 -22.39
N ALA A 121 6.30 -3.49 -23.28
CA ALA A 121 4.96 -3.23 -23.81
C ALA A 121 3.85 -3.25 -22.73
N PHE A 122 4.15 -3.78 -21.55
CA PHE A 122 3.22 -3.74 -20.42
C PHE A 122 3.02 -2.35 -19.81
N LEU A 123 3.96 -1.42 -20.04
CA LEU A 123 3.89 -0.05 -19.54
C LEU A 123 2.96 0.83 -20.39
N GLY A 124 2.64 0.40 -21.61
CA GLY A 124 1.92 1.19 -22.63
C GLY A 124 2.51 1.02 -24.03
N GLU A 125 2.17 1.92 -24.95
CA GLU A 125 2.70 1.90 -26.30
C GLU A 125 4.14 2.46 -26.34
N SER A 126 4.98 1.91 -27.22
CA SER A 126 6.33 2.46 -27.44
C SER A 126 6.25 3.94 -27.82
N GLY A 127 7.02 4.78 -27.11
CA GLY A 127 7.01 6.24 -27.28
C GLY A 127 6.07 6.99 -26.33
N ASP A 128 5.15 6.31 -25.62
CA ASP A 128 4.31 6.92 -24.60
C ASP A 128 5.16 7.47 -23.45
N TRP A 129 4.68 8.54 -22.83
CA TRP A 129 5.34 9.14 -21.67
C TRP A 129 4.87 8.51 -20.37
N ILE A 130 5.83 8.06 -19.57
CA ILE A 130 5.64 7.57 -18.20
C ILE A 130 6.48 8.38 -17.22
N TRP A 131 6.11 8.38 -15.95
CA TRP A 131 6.96 8.84 -14.85
C TRP A 131 7.63 7.62 -14.22
N LEU A 132 8.95 7.57 -14.26
CA LEU A 132 9.72 6.43 -13.79
C LEU A 132 10.66 6.86 -12.65
N ALA A 133 10.35 6.42 -11.43
CA ALA A 133 11.31 6.49 -10.33
C ALA A 133 12.42 5.44 -10.56
N PRO A 134 13.70 5.80 -10.40
CA PRO A 134 14.79 4.92 -10.76
C PRO A 134 14.97 3.76 -9.76
N MET A 135 15.43 2.61 -10.24
CA MET A 135 15.80 1.47 -9.38
C MET A 135 17.15 1.72 -8.69
N THR A 136 18.07 2.41 -9.35
CA THR A 136 19.38 2.78 -8.80
C THR A 136 19.37 4.21 -8.27
N TRP A 137 20.16 4.45 -7.22
CA TRP A 137 20.29 5.77 -6.64
C TRP A 137 20.72 6.81 -7.68
N GLN A 138 20.01 7.93 -7.70
CA GLN A 138 20.34 9.12 -8.48
C GLN A 138 20.20 10.34 -7.57
N PRO A 139 21.12 11.31 -7.64
CA PRO A 139 21.02 12.52 -6.84
C PRO A 139 19.79 13.34 -7.26
N ASP A 140 19.25 14.11 -6.32
CA ASP A 140 18.22 15.13 -6.55
C ASP A 140 16.90 14.65 -7.17
N VAL A 141 16.62 13.35 -7.11
CA VAL A 141 15.36 12.76 -7.57
C VAL A 141 14.76 11.86 -6.48
N LEU A 142 13.45 11.60 -6.56
CA LEU A 142 12.84 10.63 -5.64
C LEU A 142 13.42 9.24 -5.93
N TRP A 143 14.01 8.61 -4.92
CA TRP A 143 14.47 7.22 -4.99
C TRP A 143 13.70 6.37 -3.98
N PRO A 144 12.57 5.76 -4.41
CA PRO A 144 11.71 4.97 -3.55
C PRO A 144 12.17 3.51 -3.46
N GLY A 145 12.05 2.93 -2.27
CA GLY A 145 12.34 1.52 -2.00
C GLY A 145 11.40 0.89 -0.99
N PHE A 146 11.76 -0.34 -0.58
CA PHE A 146 11.12 -1.09 0.47
C PHE A 146 12.09 -1.30 1.63
N ASN A 147 11.59 -1.33 2.87
CA ASN A 147 12.44 -1.50 4.06
C ASN A 147 11.82 -2.44 5.09
N THR A 148 12.64 -3.37 5.57
CA THR A 148 12.32 -4.32 6.66
C THR A 148 13.33 -4.26 7.80
N GLU A 149 14.26 -3.28 7.78
CA GLU A 149 15.36 -3.17 8.74
C GLU A 149 14.88 -2.86 10.16
N SER A 150 13.66 -2.34 10.28
CA SER A 150 13.00 -2.13 11.57
C SER A 150 12.45 -3.41 12.21
N ILE A 151 12.50 -4.55 11.51
CA ILE A 151 12.12 -5.85 12.04
C ILE A 151 13.39 -6.58 12.52
N PRO A 152 13.53 -6.86 13.82
CA PRO A 152 14.65 -7.64 14.31
C PRO A 152 14.61 -9.08 13.77
N ALA A 153 15.79 -9.63 13.48
CA ALA A 153 15.92 -11.04 13.12
C ALA A 153 15.40 -11.94 14.25
N GLY A 154 14.72 -13.02 13.88
CA GLY A 154 14.15 -14.02 14.78
C GLY A 154 12.76 -13.70 15.31
N VAL A 155 12.19 -12.54 14.96
CA VAL A 155 10.84 -12.14 15.41
C VAL A 155 9.74 -12.74 14.52
N LEU A 156 10.02 -12.95 13.24
CA LEU A 156 9.06 -13.51 12.29
C LEU A 156 9.42 -14.95 11.93
N ASP A 157 8.40 -15.76 11.69
CA ASP A 157 8.61 -17.09 11.11
C ASP A 157 9.29 -16.96 9.74
N GLY A 158 10.31 -17.78 9.51
CA GLY A 158 11.14 -17.71 8.32
C GLY A 158 11.96 -16.41 8.13
N ASN A 159 11.90 -15.44 9.04
CA ASN A 159 12.53 -14.11 8.89
C ASN A 159 12.14 -13.39 7.59
N GLN A 160 10.87 -13.50 7.20
CA GLN A 160 10.34 -12.97 5.96
C GLN A 160 9.04 -12.20 6.19
N VAL A 161 8.81 -11.21 5.32
CA VAL A 161 7.53 -10.50 5.21
C VAL A 161 6.97 -10.69 3.82
N ALA A 162 5.69 -11.03 3.71
CA ALA A 162 4.95 -10.96 2.47
C ALA A 162 4.21 -9.61 2.40
N LEU A 163 4.58 -8.77 1.43
CA LEU A 163 3.84 -7.55 1.10
C LEU A 163 2.89 -7.82 -0.05
N THR A 164 1.65 -7.38 0.11
CA THR A 164 0.57 -7.58 -0.84
C THR A 164 -0.01 -6.24 -1.21
N LEU A 165 -0.02 -5.91 -2.51
CA LEU A 165 -0.74 -4.73 -2.99
C LEU A 165 -2.22 -5.05 -3.12
N GLU A 166 -3.07 -4.40 -2.32
CA GLU A 166 -4.52 -4.66 -2.31
C GLU A 166 -5.24 -3.82 -3.35
N SER A 167 -4.96 -2.51 -3.34
CA SER A 167 -5.64 -1.58 -4.22
C SER A 167 -4.77 -0.37 -4.55
N VAL A 168 -5.05 0.24 -5.71
CA VAL A 168 -4.52 1.56 -6.08
C VAL A 168 -5.66 2.38 -6.64
N SER A 169 -5.83 3.59 -6.14
CA SER A 169 -6.85 4.54 -6.56
C SER A 169 -6.20 5.76 -7.16
N GLY A 170 -6.53 6.07 -8.42
CA GLY A 170 -5.98 7.23 -9.11
C GLY A 170 -6.10 7.08 -10.62
N PRO A 171 -5.86 8.15 -11.37
CA PRO A 171 -5.84 8.07 -12.82
C PRO A 171 -4.55 7.39 -13.30
N GLY A 172 -4.69 6.49 -14.27
CA GLY A 172 -3.56 5.82 -14.92
C GLY A 172 -3.26 4.44 -14.33
N ASN A 173 -2.15 3.87 -14.79
CA ASN A 173 -1.69 2.56 -14.36
C ASN A 173 -0.46 2.71 -13.44
N PHE A 174 -0.35 1.84 -12.45
CA PHE A 174 0.82 1.72 -11.59
C PHE A 174 1.52 0.40 -11.88
N HIS A 175 2.84 0.45 -12.03
CA HIS A 175 3.67 -0.73 -12.26
C HIS A 175 4.89 -0.67 -11.35
N LEU A 176 5.20 -1.79 -10.72
CA LEU A 176 6.48 -2.05 -10.05
C LEU A 176 7.13 -3.24 -10.74
N TYR A 177 8.38 -3.07 -11.14
CA TYR A 177 9.15 -4.09 -11.82
C TYR A 177 10.63 -3.97 -11.44
N SER A 178 11.34 -5.09 -11.45
CA SER A 178 12.80 -5.17 -11.40
C SER A 178 13.35 -5.26 -12.82
N ILE A 179 14.64 -5.01 -12.98
CA ILE A 179 15.37 -5.23 -14.22
C ILE A 179 16.49 -6.22 -13.90
N ASP A 180 16.60 -7.29 -14.68
CA ASP A 180 17.68 -8.26 -14.54
C ASP A 180 19.01 -7.73 -15.11
N VAL A 181 20.06 -8.56 -15.07
CA VAL A 181 21.39 -8.14 -15.52
C VAL A 181 21.48 -7.99 -17.04
N GLU A 182 20.55 -8.58 -17.79
CA GLU A 182 20.39 -8.44 -19.24
C GLU A 182 19.58 -7.20 -19.64
N GLY A 183 18.92 -6.54 -18.68
CA GLY A 183 18.07 -5.37 -18.96
C GLY A 183 16.60 -5.72 -19.19
N GLU A 184 16.21 -6.97 -18.96
CA GLU A 184 14.84 -7.45 -19.12
C GLU A 184 14.02 -7.15 -17.86
N PRO A 185 12.79 -6.63 -18.03
CA PRO A 185 11.92 -6.31 -16.91
C PRO A 185 11.26 -7.57 -16.33
N GLU A 186 11.39 -7.75 -15.02
CA GLU A 186 10.62 -8.73 -14.24
C GLU A 186 9.50 -7.99 -13.50
N HIS A 187 8.25 -8.32 -13.80
CA HIS A 187 7.11 -7.67 -13.15
C HIS A 187 6.92 -8.14 -11.72
N LEU A 188 6.82 -7.18 -10.81
CA LEU A 188 6.56 -7.45 -9.40
C LEU A 188 5.10 -7.13 -9.05
N LEU A 189 4.61 -5.94 -9.37
CA LEU A 189 3.23 -5.52 -9.11
C LEU A 189 2.66 -4.72 -10.28
N GLN A 190 1.35 -4.82 -10.50
CA GLN A 190 0.65 -3.98 -11.47
C GLN A 190 -0.78 -3.68 -11.01
N VAL A 191 -1.21 -2.45 -11.24
CA VAL A 191 -2.61 -2.03 -11.24
C VAL A 191 -2.91 -1.22 -12.49
N GLY A 192 -4.00 -1.54 -13.19
CA GLY A 192 -4.42 -0.77 -14.36
C GLY A 192 -5.92 -0.82 -14.64
N ASP A 193 -6.38 0.09 -15.51
CA ASP A 193 -7.82 0.33 -15.76
C ASP A 193 -8.52 -0.78 -16.55
N GLN A 194 -7.77 -1.74 -17.09
CA GLN A 194 -8.29 -2.72 -18.03
C GLN A 194 -9.04 -3.83 -17.28
N ARG A 195 -10.34 -3.56 -17.02
CA ARG A 195 -11.41 -4.51 -16.67
C ARG A 195 -11.54 -4.95 -15.21
N GLY A 196 -11.04 -4.18 -14.24
CA GLY A 196 -11.31 -4.45 -12.81
C GLY A 196 -10.78 -5.80 -12.32
N CYS A 197 -9.78 -6.37 -13.00
CA CYS A 197 -9.03 -7.53 -12.52
C CYS A 197 -7.76 -7.02 -11.83
N TRP A 198 -7.83 -6.88 -10.51
CA TRP A 198 -6.66 -6.73 -9.65
C TRP A 198 -5.89 -8.06 -9.68
N ARG A 199 -4.61 -8.05 -10.05
CA ARG A 199 -3.72 -9.15 -9.70
C ARG A 199 -3.02 -8.76 -8.42
N THR A 200 -3.51 -9.30 -7.31
CA THR A 200 -2.81 -9.30 -6.04
C THR A 200 -1.54 -10.12 -6.22
N THR A 201 -0.40 -9.45 -6.33
CA THR A 201 0.90 -10.10 -6.29
C THR A 201 1.51 -9.84 -4.92
N SER A 202 2.03 -10.88 -4.28
CA SER A 202 2.80 -10.75 -3.06
C SER A 202 4.29 -10.74 -3.40
N MET A 203 5.05 -9.83 -2.79
CA MET A 203 6.52 -9.87 -2.81
C MET A 203 7.02 -10.32 -1.45
N CYS A 204 8.06 -11.15 -1.43
CA CYS A 204 8.64 -11.68 -0.20
C CYS A 204 9.95 -10.96 0.05
N MET A 205 10.09 -10.40 1.25
CA MET A 205 11.26 -9.61 1.63
C MET A 205 11.91 -10.19 2.88
N PRO A 206 13.25 -10.38 2.89
CA PRO A 206 13.96 -10.79 4.09
C PRO A 206 13.94 -9.67 5.13
N THR A 207 13.94 -10.01 6.42
CA THR A 207 14.11 -9.04 7.52
C THR A 207 15.59 -8.72 7.76
N GLY A 208 15.93 -7.47 8.07
CA GLY A 208 17.26 -7.08 8.55
C GLY A 208 18.38 -6.99 7.50
N LEU A 209 18.07 -7.10 6.21
CA LEU A 209 18.99 -6.90 5.07
C LEU A 209 18.27 -6.10 3.98
N PHE A 210 19.03 -5.40 3.12
CA PHE A 210 18.47 -4.75 1.93
C PHE A 210 17.59 -5.75 1.17
N PRO A 211 16.29 -5.48 1.00
CA PRO A 211 15.38 -6.45 0.42
C PRO A 211 15.66 -6.55 -1.08
N SER A 212 16.23 -7.68 -1.51
CA SER A 212 16.13 -8.09 -2.91
C SER A 212 14.75 -8.70 -3.12
N PRO A 213 13.95 -8.25 -4.11
CA PRO A 213 12.57 -8.71 -4.32
C PRO A 213 12.46 -10.14 -4.89
N VAL A 214 13.52 -10.95 -4.82
CA VAL A 214 13.58 -12.27 -5.44
C VAL A 214 13.43 -13.35 -4.37
N GLY A 215 12.23 -13.93 -4.29
CA GLY A 215 11.98 -15.11 -3.45
C GLY A 215 10.52 -15.53 -3.47
N THR A 216 10.27 -16.83 -3.70
CA THR A 216 8.97 -17.45 -3.45
C THR A 216 8.78 -17.55 -1.94
N CYS A 217 7.69 -16.99 -1.39
CA CYS A 217 7.32 -17.21 0.00
C CYS A 217 7.11 -18.72 0.19
N CYS A 218 7.91 -19.35 1.05
CA CYS A 218 7.70 -20.73 1.45
C CYS A 218 6.33 -20.84 2.15
N GLY A 219 5.28 -21.21 1.41
CA GLY A 219 3.94 -21.47 1.96
C GLY A 219 2.76 -20.79 1.26
N TYR A 220 2.99 -19.89 0.28
CA TYR A 220 1.87 -19.26 -0.44
C TYR A 220 1.45 -20.08 -1.67
N GLU A 221 0.42 -20.91 -1.51
CA GLU A 221 -0.31 -21.48 -2.65
C GLU A 221 -1.28 -20.40 -3.16
N PRO A 222 -1.19 -19.96 -4.44
CA PRO A 222 -2.08 -18.93 -4.95
C PRO A 222 -3.53 -19.37 -4.78
N MET A 223 -4.36 -18.52 -4.15
CA MET A 223 -5.80 -18.76 -4.06
C MET A 223 -6.33 -19.10 -5.45
N ARG A 224 -6.76 -20.36 -5.63
CA ARG A 224 -7.44 -20.77 -6.86
C ARG A 224 -8.66 -19.86 -7.03
N PRO A 225 -8.87 -19.27 -8.22
CA PRO A 225 -10.08 -18.51 -8.46
C PRO A 225 -11.28 -19.40 -8.16
N SER A 226 -12.16 -18.94 -7.28
CA SER A 226 -13.43 -19.63 -7.02
C SER A 226 -14.14 -19.83 -8.36
N PRO A 227 -14.61 -21.05 -8.68
CA PRO A 227 -15.34 -21.27 -9.92
C PRO A 227 -16.59 -20.39 -9.89
N VAL A 228 -16.69 -19.51 -10.88
CA VAL A 228 -17.89 -18.71 -11.14
C VAL A 228 -19.04 -19.69 -11.32
N ARG A 229 -19.96 -19.75 -10.35
CA ARG A 229 -21.27 -20.36 -10.59
C ARG A 229 -22.00 -19.43 -11.56
N ARG A 230 -22.19 -19.90 -12.79
CA ARG A 230 -23.22 -19.37 -13.68
C ARG A 230 -24.59 -19.76 -13.17
#